data_AF-A0A352PUD4-F1
#
_entry.id   AF-A0A352PUD4-F1
#
_cell.length_a   1.000
_cell.length_b   1.000
_cell.length_c   1.000
_cell.angle_alpha   90.00
_cell.angle_beta   90.00
_cell.angle_gamma   90.00
#
_symmetry.space_group_name_H-M   'P 1'
#
loop_
_entity.id
_entity.type
_entity.pdbx_description
1 polymer ?
#
loop_
_entity_poly.entity_id
_entity_poly.type
_entity_poly.pdbx_seq_one_letter_code
_entity_poly.pdbx_strand_id
1 'polypeptide(L)'
;MKSSERPCLVYADSQGNIFDWPEWEMAGNSGGERHRVAPGEWMPLPPGSELFVLPGRLPVGYDPRQRQFAVMDQDPNQAGQIVQAVAAFVAPAHTQIYTAAYRSLPHRPLLPLFAYTALGWYRGEFVVSAVRVDPNERQDFRHFDQDRIDRNAQRRMAAQRGNRLVQHLGRCALSYGCPAARNYFLDRWEAPLPASPVCNSRCLGCISLQERSDLCATQD
;
A
#
# COMPACT_ATOMS: atom_id res chain seq x y z
N MET A 1 -8.21 28.48 -12.78
CA MET A 1 -7.42 27.99 -11.63
C MET A 1 -6.06 27.58 -12.16
N LYS A 2 -4.95 28.19 -11.72
CA LYS A 2 -3.61 27.70 -12.09
C LYS A 2 -3.45 26.31 -11.46
N SER A 3 -3.25 25.28 -12.26
CA SER A 3 -2.91 23.95 -11.75
C SER A 3 -1.67 24.10 -10.88
N SER A 4 -1.76 23.68 -9.61
CA SER A 4 -0.58 23.49 -8.75
C SER A 4 0.41 22.58 -9.48
N GLU A 5 1.72 22.87 -9.41
CA GLU A 5 2.78 21.98 -9.89
C GLU A 5 3.04 20.80 -8.94
N ARG A 6 2.32 20.77 -7.80
CA ARG A 6 2.45 19.76 -6.78
C ARG A 6 1.17 18.94 -6.66
N PRO A 7 1.27 17.65 -6.30
CA PRO A 7 0.10 16.83 -6.02
C PRO A 7 -0.75 17.45 -4.92
N CYS A 8 -2.07 17.42 -5.09
CA CYS A 8 -3.00 17.86 -4.05
C CYS A 8 -3.31 16.73 -3.06
N LEU A 9 -3.78 17.13 -1.88
CA LEU A 9 -4.29 16.22 -0.87
C LEU A 9 -5.46 15.41 -1.44
N VAL A 10 -5.54 14.14 -1.04
CA VAL A 10 -6.74 13.32 -1.22
C VAL A 10 -7.30 12.91 0.15
N TYR A 11 -8.62 12.75 0.20
CA TYR A 11 -9.34 12.30 1.39
C TYR A 11 -10.48 11.37 0.99
N ALA A 12 -11.00 10.61 1.95
CA ALA A 12 -12.19 9.78 1.75
C ALA A 12 -13.35 10.25 2.63
N ASP A 13 -14.57 10.09 2.13
CA ASP A 13 -15.78 10.24 2.93
C ASP A 13 -16.03 9.01 3.83
N SER A 14 -17.18 8.98 4.50
CA SER A 14 -17.60 7.86 5.36
C SER A 14 -17.92 6.57 4.59
N GLN A 15 -18.20 6.65 3.28
CA GLN A 15 -18.47 5.52 2.40
C GLN A 15 -17.20 4.97 1.73
N GLY A 16 -16.08 5.68 1.86
CA GLY A 16 -14.81 5.33 1.24
C GLY A 16 -14.65 5.89 -0.18
N ASN A 17 -15.53 6.78 -0.62
CA ASN A 17 -15.32 7.50 -1.88
C ASN A 17 -14.16 8.47 -1.69
N ILE A 18 -13.22 8.49 -2.64
CA ILE A 18 -11.99 9.29 -2.55
C ILE A 18 -12.15 10.54 -3.41
N PHE A 19 -11.80 11.69 -2.82
CA PHE A 19 -11.87 13.00 -3.44
C PHE A 19 -10.52 13.69 -3.34
N ASP A 20 -10.20 14.53 -4.32
CA ASP A 20 -9.08 15.44 -4.25
C ASP A 20 -9.50 16.78 -3.61
N TRP A 21 -8.54 17.44 -2.96
CA TRP A 21 -8.70 18.79 -2.43
C TRP A 21 -7.62 19.71 -3.01
N PRO A 22 -7.89 20.38 -4.15
CA PRO A 22 -6.88 21.15 -4.89
C PRO A 22 -6.24 22.31 -4.14
N GLU A 23 -6.85 22.79 -3.05
CA GLU A 23 -6.31 23.92 -2.29
C GLU A 23 -5.11 23.54 -1.42
N TRP A 24 -4.95 22.26 -1.05
CA TRP A 24 -3.84 21.80 -0.21
C TRP A 24 -2.94 20.82 -0.96
N GLU A 25 -1.64 20.91 -0.71
CA GLU A 25 -0.65 19.97 -1.24
C GLU A 25 -0.67 18.65 -0.45
N MET A 26 -0.39 17.54 -1.14
CA MET A 26 -0.06 16.26 -0.52
C MET A 26 1.08 16.45 0.49
N ALA A 27 0.90 15.91 1.69
CA ALA A 27 1.91 15.90 2.74
C ALA A 27 2.32 14.46 3.10
N GLY A 28 3.59 14.30 3.43
CA GLY A 28 4.18 13.07 3.93
C GLY A 28 4.49 13.15 5.42
N ASN A 29 4.66 11.99 6.06
CA ASN A 29 5.15 11.88 7.42
C ASN A 29 6.38 10.96 7.47
N SER A 30 7.43 11.43 8.16
CA SER A 30 8.65 10.67 8.46
C SER A 30 9.04 10.93 9.91
N GLY A 31 9.25 9.88 10.70
CA GLY A 31 9.71 10.03 12.09
C GLY A 31 8.77 10.82 13.02
N GLY A 32 7.49 11.00 12.65
CA GLY A 32 6.54 11.83 13.39
C GLY A 32 6.49 13.29 12.94
N GLU A 33 7.34 13.69 11.99
CA GLU A 33 7.38 15.02 11.41
C GLU A 33 6.64 15.07 10.07
N ARG A 34 5.97 16.20 9.82
CA ARG A 34 5.24 16.44 8.57
C ARG A 34 6.15 17.10 7.56
N HIS A 35 6.16 16.57 6.35
CA HIS A 35 6.96 17.06 5.24
C HIS A 35 6.08 17.45 4.07
N ARG A 36 6.43 18.56 3.42
CA ARG A 36 5.95 18.83 2.06
C ARG A 36 6.72 17.90 1.13
N VAL A 37 6.03 17.12 0.33
CA VAL A 37 6.69 16.20 -0.61
C VAL A 37 7.34 17.02 -1.72
N ALA A 38 8.65 16.89 -1.91
CA ALA A 38 9.38 17.66 -2.91
C ALA A 38 9.15 17.10 -4.32
N PRO A 39 9.32 17.91 -5.38
CA PRO A 39 9.45 17.39 -6.73
C PRO A 39 10.54 16.31 -6.80
N GLY A 40 10.23 15.16 -7.40
CA GLY A 40 11.14 13.99 -7.45
C GLY A 40 10.97 13.00 -6.30
N GLU A 41 10.23 13.34 -5.25
CA GLU A 41 9.88 12.43 -4.13
C GLU A 41 8.48 11.82 -4.28
N TRP A 42 7.91 11.93 -5.48
CA TRP A 42 6.64 11.32 -5.84
C TRP A 42 6.65 10.84 -7.28
N MET A 43 5.82 9.86 -7.56
CA MET A 43 5.66 9.24 -8.88
C MET A 43 4.20 8.82 -9.11
N PRO A 44 3.76 8.58 -10.36
CA PRO A 44 2.48 7.95 -10.63
C PRO A 44 2.28 6.68 -9.81
N LEU A 45 1.06 6.46 -9.31
CA LEU A 45 0.70 5.25 -8.56
C LEU A 45 0.94 4.02 -9.46
N PRO A 46 1.86 3.11 -9.10
CA PRO A 46 2.15 1.94 -9.93
C PRO A 46 0.93 1.02 -10.05
N PRO A 47 0.64 0.45 -11.24
CA PRO A 47 -0.40 -0.55 -11.39
C PRO A 47 -0.19 -1.75 -10.46
N GLY A 48 -1.27 -2.24 -9.85
CA GLY A 48 -1.24 -3.30 -8.83
C GLY A 48 -0.98 -2.80 -7.41
N SER A 49 -0.91 -1.48 -7.19
CA SER A 49 -0.99 -0.89 -5.86
C SER A 49 -2.43 -0.89 -5.35
N GLU A 50 -2.60 -0.84 -4.03
CA GLU A 50 -3.92 -0.78 -3.37
C GLU A 50 -4.09 0.54 -2.61
N LEU A 51 -5.33 1.01 -2.50
CA LEU A 51 -5.68 2.21 -1.75
C LEU A 51 -6.35 1.82 -0.43
N PHE A 52 -5.95 2.47 0.65
CA PHE A 52 -6.49 2.25 1.99
C PHE A 52 -7.10 3.51 2.56
N VAL A 53 -8.36 3.42 2.97
CA VAL A 53 -8.96 4.38 3.90
C VAL A 53 -8.41 4.10 5.29
N LEU A 54 -8.15 5.14 6.07
CA LEU A 54 -7.58 5.04 7.41
C LEU A 54 -8.63 5.45 8.47
N PRO A 55 -9.44 4.51 8.99
CA PRO A 55 -10.49 4.82 9.96
C PRO A 55 -9.98 5.56 11.19
N GLY A 56 -10.72 6.58 11.62
CA GLY A 56 -10.38 7.40 12.79
C GLY A 56 -9.12 8.24 12.63
N ARG A 57 -8.66 8.49 11.40
CA ARG A 57 -7.49 9.32 11.11
C ARG A 57 -7.88 10.42 10.13
N LEU A 58 -7.69 11.66 10.54
CA LEU A 58 -8.02 12.84 9.75
C LEU A 58 -6.89 13.17 8.77
N PRO A 59 -7.18 13.48 7.49
CA PRO A 59 -6.18 13.87 6.51
C PRO A 59 -5.38 15.09 6.95
N VAL A 60 -4.08 15.11 6.62
CA VAL A 60 -3.22 16.29 6.78
C VAL A 60 -2.64 16.67 5.43
N GLY A 61 -2.82 17.94 5.04
CA GLY A 61 -2.21 18.53 3.85
C GLY A 61 -1.37 19.74 4.23
N TYR A 62 -0.63 20.28 3.26
CA TYR A 62 0.05 21.57 3.40
C TYR A 62 -0.77 22.65 2.69
N ASP A 63 -1.19 23.68 3.43
CA ASP A 63 -1.88 24.84 2.90
C ASP A 63 -0.85 25.87 2.39
N PRO A 64 -0.73 26.08 1.06
CA PRO A 64 0.23 27.02 0.51
C PRO A 64 -0.16 28.49 0.75
N ARG A 65 -1.43 28.80 1.01
CA ARG A 65 -1.90 30.16 1.31
C ARG A 65 -1.50 30.56 2.73
N GLN A 66 -1.69 29.65 3.69
CA GLN A 66 -1.33 29.88 5.09
C GLN A 66 0.13 29.50 5.41
N ARG A 67 0.80 28.82 4.48
CA ARG A 67 2.19 28.33 4.61
C ARG A 67 2.38 27.40 5.81
N GLN A 68 1.40 26.54 6.08
CA GLN A 68 1.41 25.63 7.22
C GLN A 68 0.73 24.30 6.91
N PHE A 69 1.04 23.26 7.70
CA PHE A 69 0.27 22.02 7.65
C PHE A 69 -1.07 22.18 8.36
N ALA A 70 -2.14 21.74 7.72
CA ALA A 70 -3.49 21.82 8.23
C ALA A 70 -4.12 20.42 8.29
N VAL A 71 -5.01 20.22 9.27
CA VAL A 71 -5.79 18.99 9.42
C VAL A 71 -7.17 19.23 8.83
N MET A 72 -7.62 18.32 7.97
CA MET A 72 -8.99 18.35 7.46
C MET A 72 -9.88 17.57 8.44
N ASP A 73 -10.76 18.26 9.15
CA ASP A 73 -11.71 17.65 10.09
C ASP A 73 -13.15 17.66 9.60
N GLN A 74 -13.43 18.32 8.47
CA GLN A 74 -14.73 18.35 7.80
C GLN A 74 -14.54 18.26 6.29
N ASP A 75 -15.54 17.69 5.62
CA ASP A 75 -15.61 17.68 4.17
C ASP A 75 -15.84 19.10 3.64
N PRO A 76 -14.96 19.63 2.77
CA PRO A 76 -15.09 20.99 2.24
C PRO A 76 -16.28 21.17 1.29
N ASN A 77 -16.82 20.08 0.73
CA ASN A 77 -17.97 20.07 -0.15
C ASN A 77 -19.28 19.73 0.58
N GLN A 78 -19.21 19.09 1.76
CA GLN A 78 -20.37 18.64 2.52
C GLN A 78 -20.20 18.86 4.03
N ALA A 79 -20.65 20.01 4.51
CA ALA A 79 -20.56 20.36 5.93
C ALA A 79 -21.15 19.27 6.84
N GLY A 80 -20.40 18.88 7.87
CA GLY A 80 -20.82 17.89 8.87
C GLY A 80 -20.47 16.43 8.55
N GLN A 81 -19.92 16.13 7.37
CA GLN A 81 -19.43 14.79 7.03
C GLN A 81 -18.04 14.52 7.62
N ILE A 82 -17.82 13.29 8.06
CA ILE A 82 -16.52 12.80 8.54
C ILE A 82 -15.63 12.53 7.33
N VAL A 83 -14.40 13.03 7.40
CA VAL A 83 -13.34 12.73 6.44
C VAL A 83 -12.30 11.78 7.02
N GLN A 84 -11.69 10.99 6.14
CA GLN A 84 -10.71 9.98 6.50
C GLN A 84 -9.46 10.16 5.63
N ALA A 85 -8.29 10.01 6.24
CA ALA A 85 -7.03 9.98 5.52
C ALA A 85 -7.00 8.75 4.60
N VAL A 86 -6.33 8.91 3.47
CA VAL A 86 -6.14 7.84 2.48
C VAL A 86 -4.64 7.62 2.29
N ALA A 87 -4.25 6.36 2.13
CA ALA A 87 -2.89 5.95 1.84
C ALA A 87 -2.86 4.95 0.69
N ALA A 88 -1.67 4.72 0.14
CA ALA A 88 -1.43 3.64 -0.82
C ALA A 88 -0.51 2.56 -0.24
N PHE A 89 -0.85 1.31 -0.50
CA PHE A 89 0.08 0.20 -0.44
C PHE A 89 0.69 0.00 -1.83
N VAL A 90 1.92 0.44 -1.98
CA VAL A 90 2.56 0.57 -3.30
C VAL A 90 2.95 -0.81 -3.82
N ALA A 91 2.75 -1.02 -5.13
CA ALA A 91 3.09 -2.26 -5.81
C ALA A 91 4.58 -2.64 -5.58
N PRO A 92 4.91 -3.93 -5.66
CA PRO A 92 6.28 -4.42 -5.53
C PRO A 92 7.26 -3.72 -6.50
N ALA A 93 8.56 -3.86 -6.25
CA ALA A 93 9.65 -3.12 -6.89
C ALA A 93 9.80 -1.62 -6.49
N HIS A 94 8.92 -1.10 -5.63
CA HIS A 94 8.94 0.30 -5.20
C HIS A 94 9.15 0.41 -3.68
N THR A 95 9.87 1.45 -3.27
CA THR A 95 10.13 1.77 -1.87
C THR A 95 9.44 3.08 -1.50
N GLN A 96 8.68 3.06 -0.41
CA GLN A 96 8.05 4.24 0.19
C GLN A 96 9.10 5.26 0.65
N ILE A 97 8.87 6.54 0.36
CA ILE A 97 9.67 7.66 0.88
C ILE A 97 8.98 8.25 2.13
N TYR A 98 7.68 8.55 2.03
CA TYR A 98 6.88 9.07 3.14
C TYR A 98 5.62 8.25 3.40
N THR A 99 5.26 8.13 4.68
CA THR A 99 3.94 7.64 5.08
C THR A 99 2.88 8.73 4.92
N ALA A 100 1.60 8.34 4.83
CA ALA A 100 0.50 9.28 4.78
C ALA A 100 0.48 10.19 6.02
N ALA A 101 0.37 11.50 5.81
CA ALA A 101 0.21 12.46 6.89
C ALA A 101 -1.24 12.45 7.40
N TYR A 102 -1.42 12.20 8.69
CA TYR A 102 -2.73 12.24 9.34
C TYR A 102 -2.67 12.67 10.80
N ARG A 103 -3.82 13.01 11.38
CA ARG A 103 -4.02 13.16 12.83
C ARG A 103 -4.95 12.05 13.32
N SER A 104 -4.52 11.26 14.30
CA SER A 104 -5.37 10.23 14.90
C SER A 104 -6.42 10.84 15.84
N LEU A 105 -7.66 10.37 15.75
CA LEU A 105 -8.71 10.67 16.71
C LEU A 105 -8.59 9.77 17.95
N PRO A 106 -9.13 10.17 19.12
CA PRO A 106 -9.27 9.27 20.26
C PRO A 106 -10.02 7.98 19.90
N HIS A 107 -9.71 6.87 20.57
CA HIS A 107 -10.36 5.56 20.37
C HIS A 107 -10.30 4.99 18.94
N ARG A 108 -9.42 5.51 18.07
CA ARG A 108 -9.15 4.95 16.73
C ARG A 108 -8.78 3.46 16.78
N PRO A 109 -9.24 2.65 15.81
CA PRO A 109 -8.85 1.25 15.70
C PRO A 109 -7.36 1.12 15.38
N LEU A 110 -6.76 0.00 15.76
CA LEU A 110 -5.42 -0.37 15.30
C LEU A 110 -5.49 -0.69 13.81
N LEU A 111 -4.54 -0.15 13.06
CA LEU A 111 -4.37 -0.51 11.65
C LEU A 111 -3.45 -1.73 11.56
N PRO A 112 -3.70 -2.64 10.61
CA PRO A 112 -2.73 -3.70 10.29
C PRO A 112 -1.37 -3.13 9.93
N LEU A 113 -0.30 -3.93 10.04
CA LEU A 113 1.06 -3.51 9.73
C LEU A 113 1.32 -3.51 8.22
N PHE A 114 0.77 -2.51 7.52
CA PHE A 114 1.04 -2.24 6.11
C PHE A 114 1.85 -0.96 5.92
N ALA A 115 2.43 -0.82 4.73
CA ALA A 115 3.08 0.41 4.31
C ALA A 115 2.02 1.43 3.85
N TYR A 116 1.62 2.33 4.74
CA TYR A 116 0.64 3.39 4.45
C TYR A 116 1.32 4.60 3.78
N THR A 117 1.55 4.52 2.47
CA THR A 117 2.30 5.54 1.71
C THR A 117 1.48 6.80 1.47
N ALA A 118 2.14 7.95 1.53
CA ALA A 118 1.51 9.22 1.17
C ALA A 118 0.98 9.15 -0.27
N LEU A 119 -0.30 9.47 -0.41
CA LEU A 119 -1.06 9.45 -1.65
C LEU A 119 -1.56 10.87 -1.94
N GLY A 120 -1.57 11.23 -3.22
CA GLY A 120 -2.10 12.49 -3.69
C GLY A 120 -2.71 12.36 -5.07
N TRP A 121 -3.24 13.46 -5.58
CA TRP A 121 -3.80 13.54 -6.92
C TRP A 121 -3.05 14.58 -7.73
N TYR A 122 -2.72 14.26 -8.98
CA TYR A 122 -2.00 15.17 -9.86
C TYR A 122 -2.38 14.90 -11.31
N ARG A 123 -2.86 15.95 -12.00
CA ARG A 123 -3.15 15.91 -13.46
C ARG A 123 -4.03 14.73 -13.93
N GLY A 124 -5.01 14.33 -13.11
CA GLY A 124 -5.99 13.30 -13.48
C GLY A 124 -5.60 11.88 -13.09
N GLU A 125 -4.53 11.70 -12.32
CA GLU A 125 -4.12 10.40 -11.80
C GLU A 125 -3.66 10.46 -10.34
N PHE A 126 -3.68 9.31 -9.68
CA PHE A 126 -3.09 9.15 -8.35
C PHE A 126 -1.57 9.13 -8.45
N VAL A 127 -0.92 9.77 -7.47
CA VAL A 127 0.53 9.75 -7.29
C VAL A 127 0.87 9.37 -5.86
N VAL A 128 2.04 8.77 -5.67
CA VAL A 128 2.52 8.32 -4.35
C VAL A 128 3.90 8.82 -4.06
N SER A 129 4.22 8.97 -2.77
CA SER A 129 5.58 9.23 -2.33
C SER A 129 6.41 7.94 -2.24
N ALA A 130 6.90 7.49 -3.40
CA ALA A 130 7.72 6.30 -3.54
C ALA A 130 8.71 6.44 -4.70
N VAL A 131 9.68 5.52 -4.74
CA VAL A 131 10.64 5.38 -5.85
C VAL A 131 10.75 3.92 -6.27
N ARG A 132 10.88 3.67 -7.57
CA ARG A 132 11.18 2.33 -8.09
C ARG A 132 12.65 1.98 -7.79
N VAL A 133 12.88 0.87 -7.08
CA VAL A 133 14.22 0.41 -6.69
C VAL A 133 14.67 -0.85 -7.42
N ASP A 134 13.73 -1.67 -7.90
CA ASP A 134 14.04 -2.84 -8.75
C ASP A 134 13.64 -2.51 -10.20
N PRO A 135 14.61 -2.34 -11.14
CA PRO A 135 14.31 -2.03 -12.53
C PRO A 135 13.72 -3.24 -13.29
N ASN A 136 13.81 -4.45 -12.74
CA ASN A 136 13.26 -5.63 -13.39
C ASN A 136 11.73 -5.64 -13.31
N GLU A 137 11.07 -5.94 -14.44
CA GLU A 137 9.61 -6.01 -14.55
C GLU A 137 9.00 -7.32 -14.01
N ARG A 138 9.81 -8.24 -13.48
CA ARG A 138 9.36 -9.55 -12.97
C ARG A 138 8.22 -9.47 -11.96
N GLN A 139 8.06 -8.34 -11.25
CA GLN A 139 7.01 -8.16 -10.24
C GLN A 139 5.87 -7.24 -10.72
N ASP A 140 5.94 -6.73 -11.95
CA ASP A 140 4.97 -5.76 -12.46
C ASP A 140 3.63 -6.45 -12.71
N PHE A 141 2.57 -5.89 -12.14
CA PHE A 141 1.23 -6.47 -12.12
C PHE A 141 0.71 -6.85 -13.51
N ARG A 142 1.02 -6.02 -14.52
CA ARG A 142 0.59 -6.20 -15.91
C ARG A 142 1.03 -7.51 -16.56
N HIS A 143 2.01 -8.19 -15.97
CA HIS A 143 2.55 -9.46 -16.46
C HIS A 143 1.90 -10.69 -15.83
N PHE A 144 0.89 -10.52 -14.96
CA PHE A 144 0.23 -11.63 -14.27
C PHE A 144 -1.19 -11.85 -14.82
N ASP A 145 -1.32 -12.87 -15.66
CA ASP A 145 -2.61 -13.43 -16.10
C ASP A 145 -3.12 -14.41 -15.03
N GLN A 146 -4.15 -13.99 -14.27
CA GLN A 146 -4.67 -14.75 -13.14
C GLN A 146 -5.24 -16.11 -13.56
N ASP A 147 -6.00 -16.16 -14.65
CA ASP A 147 -6.59 -17.42 -15.12
C ASP A 147 -5.50 -18.43 -15.53
N ARG A 148 -4.43 -17.94 -16.16
CA ARG A 148 -3.27 -18.78 -16.51
C ARG A 148 -2.53 -19.27 -15.28
N ILE A 149 -2.34 -18.41 -14.28
CA ILE A 149 -1.73 -18.78 -12.99
C ILE A 149 -2.55 -19.87 -12.32
N ASP A 150 -3.86 -19.70 -12.22
CA ASP A 150 -4.77 -20.64 -11.55
C ASP A 150 -4.71 -22.03 -12.20
N ARG A 151 -4.86 -22.09 -13.53
CA ARG A 151 -4.77 -23.35 -14.29
C ARG A 151 -3.41 -24.02 -14.10
N ASN A 152 -2.32 -23.26 -14.20
CA ASN A 152 -0.97 -23.81 -14.10
C ASN A 152 -0.65 -24.30 -12.69
N ALA A 153 -1.05 -23.54 -11.66
CA ALA A 153 -0.87 -23.89 -10.27
C ALA A 153 -1.63 -25.17 -9.92
N GLN A 154 -2.93 -25.23 -10.24
CA GLN A 154 -3.74 -26.42 -10.00
C GLN A 154 -3.15 -27.65 -10.71
N ARG A 155 -2.76 -27.54 -11.99
CA ARG A 155 -2.14 -28.63 -12.75
C ARG A 155 -0.83 -29.10 -12.12
N ARG A 156 0.08 -28.18 -11.75
CA ARG A 156 1.37 -28.52 -11.15
C ARG A 156 1.24 -29.12 -9.76
N MET A 157 0.37 -28.55 -8.92
CA MET A 157 0.07 -29.08 -7.60
C MET A 157 -0.54 -30.49 -7.69
N ALA A 158 -1.42 -30.74 -8.67
CA ALA A 158 -2.00 -32.06 -8.89
C ALA A 158 -1.00 -33.09 -9.43
N ALA A 159 -0.06 -32.68 -10.30
CA ALA A 159 1.00 -33.55 -10.81
C ALA A 159 2.07 -33.86 -9.76
N GLN A 160 2.28 -32.95 -8.79
CA GLN A 160 3.34 -33.04 -7.78
C GLN A 160 2.77 -33.02 -6.36
N ARG A 161 1.77 -33.87 -6.08
CA ARG A 161 1.09 -33.94 -4.77
C ARG A 161 2.03 -34.18 -3.60
N GLY A 162 3.09 -34.98 -3.82
CA GLY A 162 4.10 -35.27 -2.79
C GLY A 162 5.15 -34.16 -2.60
N ASN A 163 5.20 -33.16 -3.49
CA ASN A 163 6.18 -32.08 -3.40
C ASN A 163 5.66 -30.93 -2.52
N ARG A 164 6.05 -30.94 -1.25
CA ARG A 164 5.66 -29.93 -0.25
C ARG A 164 5.97 -28.50 -0.69
N LEU A 165 7.07 -28.27 -1.40
CA LEU A 165 7.45 -26.94 -1.88
C LEU A 165 6.44 -26.43 -2.91
N VAL A 166 6.06 -27.27 -3.89
CA VAL A 166 5.07 -26.87 -4.91
C VAL A 166 3.69 -26.64 -4.31
N GLN A 167 3.29 -27.44 -3.31
CA GLN A 167 2.04 -27.19 -2.59
C GLN A 167 2.07 -25.84 -1.87
N HIS A 168 3.18 -25.53 -1.18
CA HIS A 168 3.35 -24.25 -0.49
C HIS A 168 3.37 -23.06 -1.46
N LEU A 169 4.16 -23.14 -2.53
CA LEU A 169 4.19 -22.10 -3.56
C LEU A 169 2.82 -21.92 -4.20
N GLY A 170 2.06 -23.00 -4.39
CA GLY A 170 0.67 -22.96 -4.84
C GLY A 170 -0.20 -22.07 -3.96
N ARG A 171 -0.17 -22.28 -2.64
CA ARG A 171 -0.84 -21.39 -1.68
C ARG A 171 -0.33 -19.95 -1.76
N CYS A 172 0.98 -19.75 -1.89
CA CYS A 172 1.54 -18.40 -2.03
C CYS A 172 1.07 -17.67 -3.29
N ALA A 173 0.95 -18.38 -4.42
CA ALA A 173 0.52 -17.78 -5.69
C ALA A 173 -0.99 -17.49 -5.71
N LEU A 174 -1.80 -18.41 -5.17
CA LEU A 174 -3.26 -18.40 -5.27
C LEU A 174 -3.96 -17.67 -4.11
N SER A 175 -3.42 -17.76 -2.90
CA SER A 175 -4.03 -17.14 -1.71
C SER A 175 -3.40 -15.80 -1.39
N TYR A 176 -2.06 -15.74 -1.32
CA TYR A 176 -1.34 -14.52 -0.93
C TYR A 176 -0.97 -13.62 -2.12
N GLY A 177 -1.12 -14.11 -3.35
CA GLY A 177 -0.80 -13.35 -4.55
C GLY A 177 0.70 -13.03 -4.74
N CYS A 178 1.60 -13.81 -4.12
CA CYS A 178 3.05 -13.57 -4.16
C CYS A 178 3.56 -13.55 -5.62
N PRO A 179 4.13 -12.41 -6.11
CA PRO A 179 4.62 -12.31 -7.49
C PRO A 179 5.67 -13.35 -7.83
N ALA A 180 6.57 -13.67 -6.88
CA ALA A 180 7.60 -14.68 -7.10
C ALA A 180 6.99 -16.08 -7.29
N ALA A 181 6.00 -16.45 -6.47
CA ALA A 181 5.32 -17.74 -6.60
C ALA A 181 4.48 -17.81 -7.89
N ARG A 182 3.83 -16.70 -8.27
CA ARG A 182 3.12 -16.58 -9.54
C ARG A 182 4.04 -16.76 -10.74
N ASN A 183 5.24 -16.17 -10.70
CA ASN A 183 6.25 -16.35 -11.75
C ASN A 183 6.66 -17.82 -11.93
N TYR A 184 6.81 -18.56 -10.83
CA TYR A 184 7.06 -20.00 -10.89
C TYR A 184 5.96 -20.77 -11.63
N PHE A 185 4.68 -20.43 -11.44
CA PHE A 185 3.57 -21.07 -12.17
C PHE A 185 3.34 -20.50 -13.57
N LEU A 186 3.98 -19.38 -13.92
CA LEU A 186 4.01 -18.85 -15.28
C LEU A 186 5.20 -19.36 -16.11
N ASP A 187 6.09 -20.15 -15.50
CA ASP A 187 7.33 -20.63 -16.12
C ASP A 187 8.27 -19.49 -16.54
N ARG A 188 8.40 -18.50 -15.66
CA ARG A 188 9.28 -17.34 -15.86
C ARG A 188 10.18 -17.13 -14.65
N TRP A 189 11.36 -16.58 -14.91
CA TRP A 189 12.30 -16.13 -13.90
C TRP A 189 12.74 -17.24 -12.93
N GLU A 190 13.25 -16.86 -11.77
CA GLU A 190 13.71 -17.77 -10.73
C GLU A 190 12.55 -18.27 -9.87
N ALA A 191 12.64 -19.54 -9.44
CA ALA A 191 11.70 -20.10 -8.48
C ALA A 191 12.01 -19.57 -7.07
N PRO A 192 11.05 -18.94 -6.35
CA PRO A 192 11.28 -18.56 -4.98
C PRO A 192 11.44 -19.83 -4.11
N LEU A 193 12.50 -19.85 -3.32
CA LEU A 193 12.71 -20.86 -2.31
C LEU A 193 12.47 -20.25 -0.94
N PRO A 194 11.40 -20.64 -0.22
CA PRO A 194 11.27 -20.35 1.19
C PRO A 194 12.45 -21.02 1.92
N ALA A 195 13.47 -20.22 2.24
CA ALA A 195 14.75 -20.74 2.72
C ALA A 195 14.75 -21.12 4.20
N SER A 196 13.77 -20.65 4.99
CA SER A 196 13.72 -20.91 6.42
C SER A 196 12.33 -21.38 6.86
N PRO A 197 12.21 -22.54 7.54
CA PRO A 197 10.95 -23.01 8.11
C PRO A 197 10.51 -22.17 9.32
N VAL A 198 11.44 -21.40 9.90
CA VAL A 198 11.22 -20.50 11.03
C VAL A 198 11.79 -19.13 10.71
N CYS A 199 11.16 -18.05 11.17
CA CYS A 199 11.78 -16.73 11.06
C CYS A 199 13.07 -16.73 11.90
N ASN A 200 14.20 -16.35 11.30
CA ASN A 200 15.48 -16.21 12.01
C ASN A 200 15.67 -14.80 12.61
N SER A 201 14.67 -13.93 12.46
CA SER A 201 14.69 -12.59 13.06
C SER A 201 14.23 -12.67 14.51
N ARG A 202 14.99 -12.06 15.42
CA ARG A 202 14.67 -11.96 16.86
C ARG A 202 13.93 -10.67 17.15
N CYS A 203 12.86 -10.42 16.42
CA CYS A 203 12.05 -9.20 16.56
C CYS A 203 11.48 -9.12 17.98
N LEU A 204 11.48 -7.92 18.58
CA LEU A 204 10.85 -7.68 19.89
C LEU A 204 9.32 -7.90 19.86
N GLY A 205 8.71 -7.83 18.67
CA GLY A 205 7.37 -8.32 18.38
C GLY A 205 7.37 -9.01 17.02
N CYS A 206 7.20 -10.32 16.99
CA CYS A 206 7.16 -11.06 15.73
C CYS A 206 5.81 -10.82 15.05
N ILE A 207 5.80 -10.25 13.86
CA ILE A 207 4.54 -10.02 13.12
C ILE A 207 3.97 -11.31 12.53
N SER A 208 4.83 -12.31 12.28
CA SER A 208 4.45 -13.59 11.69
C SER A 208 4.11 -14.68 12.71
N LEU A 209 4.58 -14.55 13.95
CA LEU A 209 4.27 -15.47 15.05
C LEU A 209 3.48 -14.69 16.11
N GLN A 210 2.15 -14.77 16.03
CA GLN A 210 1.29 -14.29 17.10
C GLN A 210 0.81 -15.47 17.95
N GLU A 211 1.31 -15.58 19.17
CA GLU A 211 0.89 -16.63 20.12
C GLU A 211 -0.39 -16.25 20.88
N ARG A 212 -0.82 -15.00 20.74
CA ARG A 212 -2.00 -14.45 21.42
C ARG A 212 -3.22 -14.57 20.52
N SER A 213 -4.37 -14.94 21.07
CA SER A 213 -5.62 -15.06 20.31
C SER A 213 -6.28 -13.72 19.98
N ASP A 214 -5.93 -12.65 20.69
CA ASP A 214 -6.45 -11.30 20.45
C ASP A 214 -5.67 -10.52 19.37
N LEU A 215 -4.59 -11.10 18.86
CA LEU A 215 -3.75 -10.56 17.80
C LEU A 215 -3.51 -11.65 16.76
N CYS A 216 -4.12 -11.55 15.58
CA CYS A 216 -3.84 -12.46 14.48
C CYS A 216 -2.62 -11.97 13.68
N ALA A 217 -1.85 -12.90 13.13
CA ALA A 217 -0.84 -12.53 12.15
C ALA A 217 -1.55 -12.10 10.85
N THR A 218 -1.01 -11.12 10.12
CA THR A 218 -1.68 -10.59 8.92
C THR A 218 -1.90 -11.66 7.82
N GLN A 219 -1.14 -12.75 7.87
CA GLN A 219 -1.29 -13.88 6.93
C GLN A 219 -2.33 -14.94 7.33
N ASP A 220 -2.92 -14.84 8.52
CA ASP A 220 -3.93 -15.73 9.08
C ASP A 220 -5.34 -15.11 9.01
#